data_AF-A0A3R7XGW6-F1
#
_entry.id   AF-A0A3R7XGW6-F1
#
_cell.length_a   1.000
_cell.length_b   1.000
_cell.length_c   1.000
_cell.angle_alpha   90.00
_cell.angle_beta   90.00
_cell.angle_gamma   90.00
#
_symmetry.space_group_name_H-M   'P 1'
#
loop_
_entity.id
_entity.type
_entity.pdbx_description
1 polymer ?
#
loop_
_entity_poly.entity_id
_entity_poly.type
_entity_poly.pdbx_seq_one_letter_code
_entity_poly.pdbx_strand_id
1 'polypeptide(L)' 'MSETSTGLSENIASALTYVLGFLTGIIFLIVEKENSTVRYHAAQSIVVFGALFVLNVIFSYVLSI' A
#
# COMPACT_ATOMS: atom_id res chain seq x y z
N MET A 1 -2.46 -7.92 20.24
CA MET A 1 -2.73 -7.63 18.82
C MET A 1 -4.11 -7.02 18.74
N SER A 2 -4.28 -5.90 18.02
CA SER A 2 -5.63 -5.45 17.70
C SER A 2 -6.21 -6.33 16.60
N GLU A 3 -7.53 -6.53 16.63
CA GLU A 3 -8.21 -7.34 15.62
C GLU A 3 -8.15 -6.63 14.25
N THR A 4 -8.14 -7.43 13.17
CA THR A 4 -8.20 -6.92 11.78
C THR A 4 -9.47 -7.43 11.12
N SER A 5 -10.04 -6.66 10.18
CA SER A 5 -11.22 -7.09 9.41
C SER A 5 -10.95 -8.32 8.52
N THR A 6 -9.67 -8.61 8.25
CA THR A 6 -9.24 -9.78 7.46
C THR A 6 -9.04 -11.04 8.28
N GLY A 7 -9.09 -10.96 9.61
CA GLY A 7 -8.78 -12.09 10.52
C GLY A 7 -7.30 -12.45 10.59
N LEU A 8 -6.44 -11.70 9.90
CA LEU A 8 -4.98 -11.84 9.96
C LEU A 8 -4.42 -11.12 11.18
N SER A 9 -3.23 -11.50 11.62
CA SER A 9 -2.51 -10.68 12.61
C SER A 9 -2.11 -9.34 12.00
N GLU A 10 -2.17 -8.28 12.80
CA GLU A 10 -1.88 -6.90 12.38
C GLU A 10 -0.54 -6.77 11.61
N ASN A 11 0.51 -7.45 12.07
CA ASN A 11 1.83 -7.44 11.42
C ASN A 11 1.82 -8.11 10.03
N ILE A 12 1.10 -9.22 9.88
CA ILE A 12 0.98 -9.92 8.60
C ILE A 12 0.13 -9.07 7.64
N ALA A 13 -1.02 -8.60 8.10
CA ALA A 13 -1.90 -7.72 7.31
C ALA A 13 -1.16 -6.47 6.84
N SER A 14 -0.40 -5.82 7.72
CA SER A 14 0.40 -4.63 7.39
C SER A 14 1.48 -4.94 6.34
N ALA A 15 2.20 -6.06 6.48
CA ALA A 15 3.19 -6.48 5.49
C ALA A 15 2.58 -6.74 4.11
N LEU A 16 1.39 -7.36 4.05
CA LEU A 16 0.70 -7.66 2.80
C LEU A 16 0.31 -6.40 2.01
N THR A 17 0.15 -5.25 2.66
CA THR A 17 -0.16 -3.98 1.98
C THR A 17 0.92 -3.56 0.97
N TYR A 18 2.14 -4.09 1.07
CA TYR A 18 3.28 -3.73 0.23
C TYR A 18 3.59 -4.73 -0.89
N VAL A 19 2.97 -5.91 -0.91
CA VAL A 19 3.38 -7.02 -1.80
C VAL A 19 3.26 -6.67 -3.29
N LEU A 20 2.22 -5.95 -3.69
CA LEU A 20 2.04 -5.44 -5.06
C LEU A 20 2.12 -3.91 -5.10
N GLY A 21 2.85 -3.32 -4.15
CA GLY A 21 2.98 -1.87 -3.99
C GLY A 21 1.62 -1.19 -3.79
N PHE A 22 1.36 -0.11 -4.54
CA PHE A 22 0.17 0.71 -4.36
C PHE A 22 -1.14 -0.05 -4.65
N LEU A 23 -1.10 -1.13 -5.43
CA LEU A 23 -2.28 -1.95 -5.72
C LEU A 23 -2.79 -2.67 -4.47
N THR A 24 -1.90 -3.36 -3.75
CA THR A 24 -2.25 -3.99 -2.46
C THR A 24 -2.64 -2.95 -1.42
N GLY A 25 -2.00 -1.78 -1.41
CA GLY A 25 -2.40 -0.67 -0.54
C GLY A 25 -3.86 -0.24 -0.78
N ILE A 26 -4.29 -0.08 -2.04
CA ILE A 26 -5.68 0.27 -2.38
C ILE A 26 -6.65 -0.81 -1.90
N ILE A 27 -6.33 -2.08 -2.16
CA ILE A 27 -7.18 -3.21 -1.75
C ILE A 27 -7.36 -3.21 -0.23
N PHE A 28 -6.28 -3.07 0.54
CA PHE A 28 -6.36 -3.06 2.00
C PHE A 28 -7.09 -1.83 2.56
N LEU A 29 -7.01 -0.65 1.94
CA LEU A 29 -7.83 0.49 2.37
C LEU A 29 -9.34 0.23 2.21
N ILE A 30 -9.73 -0.58 1.23
CA ILE A 30 -11.12 -0.95 0.98
C ILE A 30 -11.56 -2.06 1.93
N VAL A 31 -10.76 -3.12 2.09
CA VAL A 31 -11.14 -4.33 2.84
C VAL A 31 -10.96 -4.16 4.35
N GLU A 32 -9.88 -3.50 4.80
CA GLU A 32 -9.64 -3.29 6.22
C GLU A 32 -10.44 -2.09 6.74
N LYS A 33 -11.36 -2.32 7.68
CA LYS A 33 -12.25 -1.27 8.21
C LYS A 33 -11.90 -0.83 9.62
N GLU A 34 -11.37 -1.74 10.44
CA GLU A 34 -11.24 -1.54 11.89
C GLU A 34 -9.81 -1.19 12.29
N ASN A 35 -8.81 -1.84 11.68
CA ASN A 35 -7.43 -1.70 12.12
C ASN A 35 -6.75 -0.47 11.51
N SER A 36 -6.56 0.57 12.32
CA SER A 36 -5.93 1.82 11.90
C SER A 36 -4.45 1.66 11.52
N THR A 37 -3.72 0.73 12.12
CA THR A 37 -2.31 0.43 11.80
C THR A 37 -2.20 -0.15 10.40
N VAL A 38 -2.99 -1.17 10.06
CA VAL A 38 -3.02 -1.78 8.73
C VAL A 38 -3.44 -0.75 7.68
N ARG A 39 -4.44 0.09 7.99
CA ARG A 39 -4.89 1.18 7.10
C ARG A 39 -3.81 2.25 6.90
N TYR A 40 -3.00 2.54 7.91
CA TYR A 40 -1.86 3.45 7.79
C TYR A 40 -0.77 2.87 6.87
N HIS A 41 -0.40 1.59 7.04
CA HIS A 41 0.54 0.93 6.14
C HIS A 41 0.01 0.84 4.70
N ALA A 42 -1.29 0.59 4.54
CA ALA A 42 -1.95 0.62 3.24
C ALA A 42 -1.84 2.00 2.55
N ALA A 43 -2.13 3.08 3.28
CA ALA A 43 -1.96 4.45 2.78
C ALA A 43 -0.48 4.76 2.45
N GLN A 44 0.46 4.35 3.30
CA GLN A 44 1.89 4.51 3.05
C GLN A 44 2.32 3.77 1.79
N SER A 45 1.85 2.54 1.57
CA SER A 45 2.12 1.78 0.35
C SER A 45 1.63 2.52 -0.90
N ILE A 46 0.42 3.09 -0.86
CA ILE A 46 -0.11 3.88 -1.99
C ILE A 46 0.77 5.08 -2.29
N VAL A 47 1.11 5.87 -1.26
CA VAL A 47 1.91 7.09 -1.44
C VAL A 47 3.30 6.74 -1.96
N VAL A 48 3.99 5.79 -1.34
CA VAL A 48 5.37 5.43 -1.72
C VAL A 48 5.43 4.85 -3.12
N PHE A 49 4.67 3.79 -3.39
CA PHE A 49 4.75 3.10 -4.68
C PHE A 49 4.07 3.90 -5.80
N GLY A 50 3.01 4.67 -5.50
CA GLY A 50 2.39 5.58 -6.46
C GLY A 50 3.32 6.72 -6.85
N ALA A 51 4.02 7.34 -5.89
CA ALA A 51 5.03 8.35 -6.18
C ALA A 51 6.20 7.78 -7.00
N LEU A 52 6.71 6.60 -6.63
CA LEU A 52 7.76 5.92 -7.39
C LEU A 52 7.32 5.60 -8.82
N PHE A 53 6.08 5.16 -9.02
CA PHE A 53 5.53 4.91 -10.35
C PHE A 53 5.49 6.19 -11.19
N VAL A 54 4.95 7.29 -10.65
CA VAL A 54 4.91 8.59 -11.34
C VAL A 54 6.31 9.09 -11.68
N LEU A 55 7.24 9.03 -10.72
CA LEU A 55 8.63 9.41 -10.95
C LEU A 55 9.29 8.56 -12.04
N ASN A 56 9.04 7.25 -12.07
CA ASN A 56 9.57 6.36 -13.08
C ASN A 56 9.04 6.69 -14.48
N VAL A 57 7.74 6.98 -14.59
CA VAL A 57 7.13 7.43 -15.87
C VAL A 57 7.75 8.74 -16.35
N ILE A 58 7.87 9.74 -15.47
CA ILE A 58 8.46 11.05 -15.81
C ILE A 58 9.92 10.88 -16.23
N PHE A 59 10.71 10.14 -15.44
CA PHE A 59 12.12 9.93 -15.71
C PHE A 59 12.34 9.17 -17.03
N SER A 60 11.54 8.13 -17.28
CA SER A 60 11.61 7.37 -18.53
C SER A 60 11.25 8.24 -19.74
N TYR A 61 10.25 9.12 -19.62
CA TYR A 61 9.90 10.05 -20.68
C TYR A 61 11.04 11.04 -20.98
N VAL A 62 11.61 11.66 -19.95
CA VAL A 62 12.71 12.63 -20.10
C VAL A 62 13.94 11.98 -20.72
N LEU A 63 14.30 10.76 -20.33
CA LEU A 63 15.46 10.04 -20.89
C LEU A 63 15.24 9.58 -22.33
N SER A 64 13.98 9.45 -22.77
CA SER A 64 13.63 9.02 -24.13
C SER A 64 13.63 10.13 -25.19
N ILE A 65 13.77 11.39 -24.76
CA ILE A 65 13.89 12.58 -25.61
C ILE A 65 15.37 12.76 -26.00
#